data_AF-A0A1C3V1H0-F1
#
_entry.id   AF-A0A1C3V1H0-F1
#
_cell.length_a   1.000
_cell.length_b   1.000
_cell.length_c   1.000
_cell.angle_alpha   90.00
_cell.angle_beta   90.00
_cell.angle_gamma   90.00
#
_symmetry.space_group_name_H-M   'P 1'
#
loop_
_entity.id
_entity.type
_entity.pdbx_description
1 polymer ?
#
loop_
_entity_poly.entity_id
_entity_poly.type
_entity_poly.pdbx_seq_one_letter_code
_entity_poly.pdbx_strand_id
1 'polypeptide(L)'
;MADVASLLNDPSIRHALPQDFNAIEGLFKGSGTGVFGTSASKFLQDNSTYRTDANDFYAQELSRIQNQNAGQMSLGRQIYDAATKRIDGIDQLRQQISSAADAKDIADLQARLQAETAFLQTDVLRMQGLQMVQQAQVQVDEQRKAEDWRQRMDTMGAALK
;
A
#
# COMPACT_ATOMS: atom_id res chain seq x y z
N MET A 1 -17.42 -15.66 21.51
CA MET A 1 -17.71 -14.30 20.99
C MET A 1 -16.56 -13.30 21.17
N ALA A 2 -15.91 -13.20 22.33
CA ALA A 2 -14.83 -12.21 22.56
C ALA A 2 -13.62 -12.37 21.62
N ASP A 3 -13.31 -13.60 21.23
CA ASP A 3 -12.11 -13.91 20.43
C ASP A 3 -12.20 -13.39 18.98
N VAL A 4 -13.33 -13.63 18.31
CA VAL A 4 -13.58 -13.15 16.93
C VAL A 4 -13.79 -11.64 16.90
N ALA A 5 -14.44 -11.11 17.94
CA ALA A 5 -14.55 -9.67 18.15
C ALA A 5 -13.17 -9.02 18.25
N SER A 6 -12.23 -9.65 18.96
CA SER A 6 -10.87 -9.17 19.12
C SER A 6 -10.08 -9.27 17.81
N LEU A 7 -10.21 -10.38 17.07
CA LEU A 7 -9.50 -10.58 15.81
C LEU A 7 -9.93 -9.57 14.74
N LEU A 8 -11.22 -9.40 14.49
CA LEU A 8 -11.71 -8.46 13.46
C LEU A 8 -11.59 -6.99 13.87
N ASN A 9 -11.42 -6.73 15.17
CA ASN A 9 -11.13 -5.41 15.70
C ASN A 9 -9.62 -5.15 15.82
N ASP A 10 -8.78 -6.09 15.38
CA ASP A 10 -7.34 -5.92 15.34
C ASP A 10 -6.97 -4.72 14.43
N PRO A 11 -6.21 -3.75 14.95
CA PRO A 11 -5.77 -2.58 14.18
C PRO A 11 -5.01 -2.95 12.90
N SER A 12 -4.31 -4.08 12.85
CA SER A 12 -3.62 -4.55 11.65
C SER A 12 -4.57 -4.98 10.53
N ILE A 13 -5.80 -5.37 10.87
CA ILE A 13 -6.85 -5.68 9.88
C ILE A 13 -7.61 -4.41 9.51
N ARG A 14 -8.00 -3.60 10.51
CA ARG A 14 -8.75 -2.36 10.27
C ARG A 14 -7.94 -1.25 9.60
N HIS A 15 -6.63 -1.21 9.85
CA HIS A 15 -5.71 -0.21 9.32
C HIS A 15 -4.71 -0.83 8.33
N ALA A 16 -5.13 -1.89 7.63
CA ALA A 16 -4.42 -2.51 6.51
C ALA A 16 -3.90 -1.46 5.50
N LEU A 17 -4.74 -0.46 5.25
CA LEU A 17 -4.39 0.75 4.54
C LEU A 17 -4.27 1.91 5.55
N PRO A 18 -3.15 2.65 5.55
CA PRO A 18 -3.00 3.84 6.40
C PRO A 18 -4.19 4.77 6.24
N GLN A 19 -4.85 5.15 7.34
CA GLN A 19 -6.05 5.99 7.29
C GLN A 19 -5.77 7.33 6.60
N ASP A 20 -4.58 7.88 6.84
CA ASP A 20 -4.10 9.08 6.16
C ASP A 20 -3.43 8.73 4.83
N PHE A 21 -3.99 9.29 3.76
CA PHE A 21 -3.40 9.18 2.42
C PHE A 21 -1.96 9.72 2.37
N ASN A 22 -1.59 10.69 3.24
CA ASN A 22 -0.23 11.22 3.31
C ASN A 22 0.82 10.16 3.68
N ALA A 23 0.47 9.16 4.51
CA ALA A 23 1.38 8.06 4.83
C ALA A 23 1.60 7.15 3.62
N ILE A 24 0.57 6.99 2.79
CA ILE A 24 0.62 6.26 1.52
C ILE A 24 1.44 7.07 0.49
N GLU A 25 1.26 8.38 0.44
CA GLU A 25 2.02 9.26 -0.43
C GLU A 25 3.52 9.21 -0.09
N GLY A 26 3.88 9.20 1.19
CA GLY A 26 5.25 9.01 1.64
C GLY A 26 5.84 7.68 1.16
N LEU A 27 5.08 6.58 1.19
CA LEU A 27 5.51 5.30 0.63
C LEU A 27 5.75 5.38 -0.87
N PHE A 28 4.84 6.00 -1.62
CA PHE A 28 5.00 6.22 -3.06
C PHE A 28 6.15 7.17 -3.39
N LYS A 29 6.59 8.02 -2.47
CA LYS A 29 7.77 8.88 -2.63
C LYS A 29 9.06 8.21 -2.14
N GLY A 30 8.99 6.98 -1.62
CA GLY A 30 10.15 6.27 -1.09
C GLY A 30 10.56 6.66 0.33
N SER A 31 9.75 7.45 1.04
CA SER A 31 9.97 7.90 2.42
C SER A 31 9.03 7.20 3.40
N GLY A 32 8.69 5.94 3.13
CA GLY A 32 7.81 5.14 3.99
C GLY A 32 8.39 4.95 5.39
N THR A 33 7.54 5.01 6.41
CA THR A 33 7.94 4.83 7.81
C THR A 33 7.20 3.65 8.47
N GLY A 34 7.62 3.28 9.68
CA GLY A 34 6.98 2.21 10.46
C GLY A 34 7.06 0.83 9.78
N VAL A 35 5.97 0.06 9.89
CA VAL A 35 5.88 -1.30 9.33
C VAL A 35 6.01 -1.32 7.81
N PHE A 36 5.48 -0.30 7.13
CA PHE A 36 5.60 -0.18 5.69
C PHE A 36 7.02 0.21 5.27
N GLY A 37 7.66 1.15 5.97
CA GLY A 37 9.06 1.52 5.71
C GLY A 37 10.03 0.35 5.92
N THR A 38 9.79 -0.46 6.97
CA THR A 38 10.62 -1.63 7.27
C THR A 38 10.51 -2.69 6.17
N SER A 39 9.28 -3.02 5.77
CA SER A 39 9.02 -3.97 4.67
C SER A 39 9.52 -3.44 3.33
N ALA A 40 9.35 -2.14 3.05
CA ALA A 40 9.92 -1.50 1.86
C ALA A 40 11.45 -1.59 1.87
N SER A 41 12.11 -1.32 2.99
CA SER A 41 13.59 -1.43 3.09
C SER A 41 14.07 -2.84 2.76
N LYS A 42 13.32 -3.87 3.19
CA LYS A 42 13.60 -5.26 2.83
C LYS A 42 13.42 -5.52 1.33
N PHE A 43 12.30 -5.11 0.75
CA PHE A 43 12.08 -5.23 -0.71
C PHE A 43 13.12 -4.47 -1.52
N LEU A 44 13.55 -3.31 -1.06
CA LEU A 44 14.62 -2.54 -1.68
C LEU A 44 15.93 -3.34 -1.65
N GLN A 45 16.29 -3.92 -0.51
CA GLN A 45 17.51 -4.73 -0.36
C GLN A 45 17.46 -6.00 -1.22
N ASP A 46 16.31 -6.68 -1.24
CA ASP A 46 16.14 -7.95 -1.96
C ASP A 46 16.08 -7.77 -3.49
N ASN A 47 15.62 -6.60 -3.98
CA ASN A 47 15.38 -6.37 -5.42
C ASN A 47 16.34 -5.34 -6.07
N SER A 48 17.25 -4.71 -5.33
CA SER A 48 18.23 -3.78 -5.89
C SER A 48 19.52 -4.51 -6.26
N THR A 49 19.78 -4.65 -7.56
CA THR A 49 21.03 -5.26 -8.06
C THR A 49 22.12 -4.25 -8.38
N TYR A 50 21.74 -2.99 -8.65
CA TYR A 50 22.66 -1.92 -9.00
C TYR A 50 22.43 -0.71 -8.09
N ARG A 51 23.54 -0.18 -7.55
CA ARG A 51 23.61 1.07 -6.81
C ARG A 51 24.86 1.80 -7.27
N THR A 52 24.71 3.08 -7.59
CA THR A 52 25.82 3.97 -7.94
C THR A 52 26.06 4.96 -6.81
N ASP A 53 27.31 5.35 -6.61
CA ASP A 53 27.75 6.41 -5.70
C ASP A 53 27.85 7.78 -6.39
N ALA A 54 27.55 7.83 -7.70
CA ALA A 54 27.47 9.09 -8.43
C ALA A 54 26.42 10.01 -7.79
N ASN A 55 26.70 11.32 -7.82
CA ASN A 55 25.76 12.34 -7.36
C ASN A 55 25.19 13.11 -8.55
N ASP A 56 24.63 12.38 -9.51
CA ASP A 56 23.98 12.93 -10.69
C ASP A 56 22.47 12.65 -10.69
N PHE A 57 21.77 13.25 -11.66
CA PHE A 57 20.34 13.04 -11.81
C PHE A 57 19.99 11.55 -11.96
N TYR A 58 20.82 10.79 -12.69
CA TYR A 58 20.56 9.37 -12.93
C TYR A 58 20.61 8.55 -11.63
N ALA A 59 21.63 8.77 -10.80
CA ALA A 59 21.76 8.12 -9.49
C ALA A 59 20.58 8.44 -8.57
N GLN A 60 20.18 9.72 -8.52
CA GLN A 60 19.05 10.17 -7.71
C GLN A 60 17.72 9.56 -8.20
N GLU A 61 17.51 9.55 -9.52
CA GLU A 61 16.29 9.02 -10.12
C GLU A 61 16.19 7.49 -10.02
N LEU A 62 17.32 6.80 -10.17
CA LEU A 62 17.41 5.36 -9.92
C LEU A 62 17.05 5.03 -8.47
N SER A 63 17.68 5.71 -7.51
CA SER A 63 17.40 5.52 -6.08
C SER A 63 15.92 5.80 -5.78
N ARG A 64 15.37 6.90 -6.33
CA ARG A 64 13.95 7.22 -6.19
C ARG A 64 13.08 6.07 -6.68
N ILE A 65 13.20 5.66 -7.94
CA ILE A 65 12.38 4.59 -8.55
C ILE A 65 12.50 3.28 -7.74
N GLN A 66 13.70 2.91 -7.31
CA GLN A 66 13.92 1.72 -6.49
C GLN A 66 13.15 1.81 -5.15
N ASN A 67 13.21 2.96 -4.46
CA ASN A 67 12.48 3.17 -3.21
C ASN A 67 10.95 3.20 -3.44
N GLN A 68 10.48 3.79 -4.54
CA GLN A 68 9.06 3.80 -4.89
C GLN A 68 8.54 2.37 -5.12
N ASN A 69 9.24 1.58 -5.94
CA ASN A 69 8.88 0.20 -6.22
C ASN A 69 8.84 -0.63 -4.93
N ALA A 70 9.84 -0.47 -4.07
CA ALA A 70 9.89 -1.13 -2.78
C ALA A 70 8.72 -0.72 -1.86
N GLY A 71 8.35 0.56 -1.84
CA GLY A 71 7.18 1.07 -1.13
C GLY A 71 5.87 0.46 -1.63
N GLN A 72 5.72 0.33 -2.95
CA GLN A 72 4.56 -0.30 -3.59
C GLN A 72 4.44 -1.79 -3.25
N MET A 73 5.56 -2.54 -3.33
CA MET A 73 5.60 -3.95 -2.93
C MET A 73 5.22 -4.13 -1.46
N SER A 74 5.74 -3.25 -0.59
CA SER A 74 5.41 -3.26 0.82
C SER A 74 3.92 -3.01 1.06
N LEU A 75 3.34 -2.03 0.39
CA LEU A 75 1.91 -1.74 0.50
C LEU A 75 1.07 -2.94 0.04
N GLY A 76 1.40 -3.53 -1.12
CA GLY A 76 0.72 -4.71 -1.64
C GLY A 76 0.78 -5.89 -0.68
N ARG A 77 1.93 -6.14 -0.06
CA ARG A 77 2.09 -7.22 0.93
C ARG A 77 1.22 -7.00 2.17
N GLN A 78 1.20 -5.78 2.71
CA GLN A 78 0.40 -5.47 3.90
C GLN A 78 -1.11 -5.58 3.64
N ILE A 79 -1.56 -5.12 2.47
CA ILE A 79 -2.96 -5.29 2.03
C ILE A 79 -3.31 -6.77 1.95
N TYR A 80 -2.43 -7.58 1.34
CA TYR A 80 -2.65 -9.02 1.19
C TYR A 80 -2.71 -9.74 2.55
N ASP A 81 -1.77 -9.46 3.45
CA ASP A 81 -1.71 -10.08 4.77
C ASP A 81 -2.96 -9.71 5.60
N ALA A 82 -3.40 -8.45 5.54
CA ALA A 82 -4.60 -8.01 6.23
C ALA A 82 -5.89 -8.60 5.63
N ALA A 83 -5.99 -8.70 4.30
CA ALA A 83 -7.11 -9.36 3.63
C ALA A 83 -7.21 -10.84 4.03
N THR A 84 -6.06 -11.53 4.14
CA THR A 84 -6.01 -12.93 4.60
C THR A 84 -6.56 -13.07 6.01
N LYS A 85 -6.08 -12.26 6.96
CA LYS A 85 -6.61 -12.27 8.34
C LYS A 85 -8.10 -11.92 8.42
N ARG A 86 -8.57 -11.00 7.57
CA ARG A 86 -9.99 -10.63 7.51
C ARG A 86 -10.84 -11.81 7.04
N ILE A 87 -10.39 -12.56 6.04
CA ILE A 87 -11.06 -13.78 5.56
C ILE A 87 -11.18 -14.79 6.71
N ASP A 88 -10.11 -15.02 7.46
CA ASP A 88 -10.13 -15.94 8.61
C ASP A 88 -11.16 -15.50 9.66
N GLY A 89 -11.21 -14.20 9.99
CA GLY A 89 -12.19 -13.67 10.94
C GLY A 89 -13.63 -13.74 10.44
N ILE A 90 -13.87 -13.52 9.15
CA ILE A 90 -15.19 -13.69 8.51
C ILE A 90 -15.62 -15.17 8.55
N ASP A 91 -14.70 -16.11 8.29
CA ASP A 91 -15.03 -17.53 8.36
C ASP A 91 -15.35 -17.96 9.81
N GLN A 92 -14.60 -17.46 10.79
CA GLN A 92 -14.92 -17.66 12.20
C GLN A 92 -16.29 -17.07 12.58
N LEU A 93 -16.67 -15.89 12.07
CA LEU A 93 -18.03 -15.34 12.25
C LEU A 93 -19.08 -16.30 11.68
N ARG A 94 -18.87 -16.83 10.47
CA ARG A 94 -19.80 -17.77 9.83
C ARG A 94 -19.97 -19.05 10.65
N GLN A 95 -18.88 -19.60 11.16
CA GLN A 95 -18.91 -20.78 12.02
C GLN A 95 -19.68 -20.50 13.33
N GLN A 96 -19.43 -19.35 13.97
CA GLN A 96 -20.15 -18.97 15.19
C GLN A 96 -21.64 -18.78 14.96
N ILE A 97 -22.04 -18.17 13.84
CA ILE A 97 -23.45 -18.04 13.46
C ILE A 97 -24.10 -19.42 13.33
N SER A 98 -23.39 -20.38 12.72
CA SER A 98 -23.91 -21.74 12.53
C SER A 98 -24.06 -22.53 13.84
N SER A 99 -23.26 -22.21 14.86
CA SER A 99 -23.29 -22.91 16.16
C SER A 99 -24.11 -22.20 17.24
N ALA A 100 -24.54 -20.96 16.99
CA ALA A 100 -25.27 -20.15 17.96
C ALA A 100 -26.70 -20.70 18.16
N ALA A 101 -27.12 -20.82 19.41
CA ALA A 101 -28.44 -21.33 19.78
C ALA A 101 -29.48 -20.21 20.01
N ASP A 102 -29.02 -19.00 20.37
CA ASP A 102 -29.89 -17.86 20.64
C ASP A 102 -30.05 -17.00 19.38
N ALA A 103 -31.30 -16.62 19.08
CA ALA A 103 -31.63 -15.69 18.00
C ALA A 103 -30.97 -14.32 18.17
N LYS A 104 -30.78 -13.86 19.42
CA LYS A 104 -30.07 -12.61 19.70
C LYS A 104 -28.60 -12.71 19.31
N ASP A 105 -27.94 -13.82 19.66
CA ASP A 105 -26.53 -14.04 19.33
C ASP A 105 -26.31 -14.12 17.82
N ILE A 106 -27.22 -14.79 17.11
CA ILE A 106 -27.23 -14.83 15.63
C ILE A 106 -27.38 -13.42 15.07
N ALA A 107 -28.33 -12.63 15.58
CA ALA A 107 -28.57 -11.26 15.10
C ALA A 107 -27.34 -10.35 15.32
N ASP A 108 -26.71 -10.44 16.49
CA ASP A 108 -25.51 -9.65 16.81
C ASP A 108 -24.32 -10.05 15.91
N LEU A 109 -24.15 -11.34 15.61
CA LEU A 109 -23.11 -11.83 14.68
C LEU A 109 -23.41 -11.45 13.22
N GLN A 110 -24.67 -11.49 12.80
CA GLN A 110 -25.09 -11.03 11.46
C GLN A 110 -24.84 -9.53 11.29
N ALA A 111 -25.15 -8.72 12.30
CA ALA A 111 -24.87 -7.28 12.28
C ALA A 111 -23.36 -6.99 12.12
N ARG A 112 -22.51 -7.78 12.79
CA ARG A 112 -21.05 -7.70 12.62
C ARG A 112 -20.62 -8.08 11.20
N LEU A 113 -21.15 -9.17 10.65
CA LEU A 113 -20.84 -9.58 9.28
C LEU A 113 -21.26 -8.51 8.25
N GLN A 114 -22.40 -7.85 8.47
CA GLN A 114 -22.85 -6.73 7.63
C GLN A 114 -21.87 -5.54 7.72
N ALA A 115 -21.42 -5.18 8.92
CA ALA A 115 -20.40 -4.15 9.10
C ALA A 115 -19.09 -4.49 8.38
N GLU A 116 -18.61 -5.73 8.50
CA GLU A 116 -17.43 -6.21 7.77
C GLU A 116 -17.60 -6.10 6.24
N THR A 117 -18.80 -6.42 5.74
CA THR A 117 -19.12 -6.26 4.32
C THR A 117 -19.06 -4.80 3.87
N ALA A 118 -19.52 -3.86 4.70
CA ALA A 118 -19.43 -2.42 4.41
C ALA A 118 -17.97 -1.91 4.43
N PHE A 119 -17.16 -2.41 5.37
CA PHE A 119 -15.72 -2.09 5.40
C PHE A 119 -15.00 -2.62 4.15
N LEU A 120 -15.31 -3.84 3.71
CA LEU A 120 -14.77 -4.40 2.46
C LEU A 120 -15.10 -3.53 1.23
N GLN A 121 -16.32 -3.02 1.13
CA GLN A 121 -16.70 -2.11 0.04
C GLN A 121 -15.87 -0.82 0.06
N THR A 122 -15.62 -0.29 1.26
CA THR A 122 -14.77 0.91 1.43
C THR A 122 -13.31 0.61 1.07
N ASP A 123 -12.79 -0.55 1.46
CA ASP A 123 -11.43 -0.98 1.11
C ASP A 123 -11.25 -1.13 -0.40
N VAL A 124 -12.27 -1.65 -1.12
CA VAL A 124 -12.27 -1.71 -2.59
C VAL A 124 -12.17 -0.31 -3.21
N LEU A 125 -12.94 0.67 -2.73
CA LEU A 125 -12.86 2.05 -3.22
C LEU A 125 -11.48 2.66 -2.96
N ARG A 126 -10.91 2.43 -1.77
CA ARG A 126 -9.56 2.89 -1.43
C ARG A 126 -8.51 2.26 -2.35
N MET A 127 -8.60 0.96 -2.61
CA MET A 127 -7.70 0.27 -3.55
C MET A 127 -7.82 0.79 -4.97
N GLN A 128 -9.04 1.10 -5.44
CA GLN A 128 -9.24 1.74 -6.74
C GLN A 128 -8.55 3.12 -6.80
N GLY A 129 -8.67 3.91 -5.74
CA GLY A 129 -7.93 5.18 -5.62
C GLY A 129 -6.41 4.99 -5.65
N LEU A 130 -5.88 3.95 -5.00
CA LEU A 130 -4.45 3.63 -5.05
C LEU A 130 -3.98 3.26 -6.45
N GLN A 131 -4.79 2.52 -7.21
CA GLN A 131 -4.48 2.22 -8.61
C GLN A 131 -4.42 3.48 -9.47
N MET A 132 -5.33 4.43 -9.26
CA MET A 132 -5.29 5.73 -9.96
C MET A 132 -4.02 6.51 -9.62
N VAL A 133 -3.62 6.53 -8.34
CA VAL A 133 -2.38 7.20 -7.90
C VAL A 133 -1.15 6.53 -8.50
N GLN A 134 -1.10 5.20 -8.55
CA GLN A 134 -0.01 4.46 -9.18
C GLN A 134 0.09 4.78 -10.68
N GLN A 135 -1.04 4.85 -11.39
CA GLN A 135 -1.06 5.24 -12.81
C GLN A 135 -0.56 6.67 -13.02
N ALA A 136 -1.00 7.61 -12.17
CA ALA A 136 -0.49 8.98 -12.21
C ALA A 136 1.01 9.06 -11.92
N GLN A 137 1.52 8.23 -11.01
CA GLN A 137 2.96 8.18 -10.70
C GLN A 137 3.79 7.74 -11.91
N VAL A 138 3.32 6.75 -12.67
CA VAL A 138 4.00 6.33 -13.91
C VAL A 138 4.07 7.47 -14.93
N GLN A 139 2.98 8.22 -15.10
CA GLN A 139 2.94 9.39 -15.99
C GLN A 139 3.91 10.49 -15.52
N VAL A 140 4.00 10.74 -14.22
CA VAL A 140 4.95 11.71 -13.64
C VAL A 140 6.39 11.26 -13.87
N ASP A 141 6.68 9.95 -13.76
CA ASP A 141 8.02 9.41 -14.01
C ASP A 141 8.43 9.58 -15.48
N GLU A 142 7.50 9.39 -16.42
CA GLU A 142 7.72 9.64 -17.84
C GLU A 142 7.94 11.14 -18.14
N GLN A 143 7.10 12.00 -17.56
CA GLN A 143 7.24 13.45 -17.67
C GLN A 143 8.63 13.90 -17.22
N ARG A 144 9.09 13.46 -16.05
CA ARG A 144 10.40 13.82 -15.49
C ARG A 144 11.56 13.40 -16.38
N LYS A 145 11.50 12.21 -16.97
CA LYS A 145 12.52 11.75 -17.94
C LYS A 145 12.55 12.64 -19.18
N ALA A 146 11.39 13.04 -19.69
CA ALA A 146 11.30 13.94 -20.83
C ALA A 146 11.81 15.35 -20.51
N GLU A 147 11.53 15.87 -19.31
CA GLU A 147 12.02 17.16 -18.82
C GLU A 147 13.55 17.16 -18.67
N ASP A 148 14.14 16.14 -18.04
CA ASP A 148 15.61 16.00 -17.91
C ASP A 148 16.29 15.92 -19.29
N TRP A 149 15.72 15.15 -20.22
CA TRP A 149 16.23 15.08 -21.59
C TRP A 149 16.26 16.46 -22.29
N ARG A 150 15.16 17.23 -22.18
CA ARG A 150 15.09 18.59 -22.74
C ARG A 150 16.12 19.51 -22.08
N GLN A 151 16.24 19.47 -20.76
CA GLN A 151 17.21 20.27 -20.03
C GLN A 151 18.65 19.97 -20.47
N ARG A 152 19.00 18.70 -20.68
CA ARG A 152 20.31 18.32 -21.20
C ARG A 152 20.55 18.85 -22.61
N MET A 153 19.57 18.74 -23.51
CA MET A 153 19.68 19.29 -24.87
C MET A 153 19.89 20.81 -24.86
N ASP A 154 19.13 21.54 -24.03
CA ASP A 154 19.27 22.99 -23.90
C ASP A 154 20.66 23.38 -23.38
N THR A 155 21.16 22.63 -22.39
CA THR A 155 22.50 22.84 -21.83
C THR A 155 23.61 22.57 -22.86
N MET A 156 23.48 21.52 -23.66
CA MET A 156 24.42 21.21 -24.75
C MET A 156 24.38 22.29 -25.84
N GLY A 157 23.18 22.75 -26.22
CA GLY A 157 23.02 23.83 -27.21
C GLY A 157 23.60 25.16 -26.74
N ALA A 158 23.52 25.47 -25.44
CA ALA A 158 24.15 26.64 -24.85
C ALA A 158 25.69 26.55 -24.84
N ALA A 159 26.25 25.36 -24.60
CA ALA A 159 27.70 25.15 -24.58
C ALA A 159 28.38 25.21 -25.96
N LEU A 160 27.59 25.14 -27.05
CA LEU A 160 28.07 25.19 -28.43
C LEU A 160 28.01 26.60 -29.05
N LYS A 161 27.53 27.61 -28.31
CA LYS A 161 27.49 29.02 -28.71
C LYS A 161 28.62 29.82 -28.07
#